data_AF-A0A392TTC0-F1
#
_entry.id   AF-A0A392TTC0-F1
#
_cell.length_a   1.000
_cell.length_b   1.000
_cell.length_c   1.000
_cell.angle_alpha   90.00
_cell.angle_beta   90.00
_cell.angle_gamma   90.00
#
_symmetry.space_group_name_H-M   'P 1'
#
loop_
_entity.id
_entity.type
_entity.pdbx_description
1 polymer ?
#
loop_
_entity_poly.entity_id
_entity_poly.type
_entity_poly.pdbx_seq_one_letter_code
_entity_poly.pdbx_strand_id
1 'polypeptide(L)' 'KHNGNISLDDVIEIAKVMKPRSMAKELGGTVKEILGTCVSVGCTVDGKDPKDLQQEIDDGDVEIPLE' A
#
# COMPACT_ATOMS: atom_id res chain seq x y z
N LYS A 1 -1.44 9.88 -17.91
CA LYS A 1 -2.35 9.49 -16.80
C LYS A 1 -2.56 7.99 -16.92
N HIS A 2 -2.16 7.22 -15.92
CA HIS A 2 -2.25 5.76 -15.91
C HIS A 2 -3.52 5.37 -15.14
N ASN A 3 -4.60 5.00 -15.83
CA ASN A 3 -5.88 4.64 -15.18
C ASN A 3 -5.89 3.18 -14.70
N GLY A 4 -4.75 2.68 -14.24
CA GLY A 4 -4.64 1.32 -13.71
C GLY A 4 -5.29 1.22 -12.33
N ASN A 5 -5.89 0.07 -12.05
CA ASN A 5 -6.34 -0.31 -10.72
C ASN A 5 -5.67 -1.62 -10.34
N ILE A 6 -5.16 -1.72 -9.12
CA ILE A 6 -4.66 -2.96 -8.53
C ILE A 6 -5.41 -3.26 -7.24
N SER A 7 -5.34 -4.50 -6.75
CA SER A 7 -5.96 -4.85 -5.46
C SER A 7 -5.05 -4.49 -4.30
N LEU A 8 -5.62 -4.28 -3.11
CA LEU A 8 -4.83 -4.11 -1.89
C LEU A 8 -4.04 -5.40 -1.58
N ASP A 9 -4.58 -6.58 -1.90
CA ASP A 9 -3.88 -7.85 -1.75
C ASP A 9 -2.59 -7.89 -2.57
N ASP A 10 -2.63 -7.43 -3.83
CA ASP A 10 -1.43 -7.32 -4.67
C ASP A 10 -0.41 -6.37 -4.05
N VAL A 11 -0.86 -5.25 -3.47
CA VAL A 11 0.01 -4.30 -2.76
C VAL A 11 0.67 -4.97 -1.56
N ILE A 12 -0.07 -5.75 -0.78
CA ILE A 12 0.45 -6.49 0.38
C ILE A 12 1.49 -7.52 -0.05
N GLU A 13 1.23 -8.28 -1.11
CA GLU A 13 2.20 -9.26 -1.64
C GLU A 13 3.47 -8.59 -2.16
N ILE A 14 3.35 -7.47 -2.88
CA ILE A 14 4.50 -6.65 -3.28
C ILE A 14 5.26 -6.15 -2.04
N ALA A 15 4.54 -5.68 -1.02
CA ALA A 15 5.13 -5.20 0.22
C ALA A 15 5.90 -6.30 0.95
N LYS A 16 5.40 -7.56 0.99
CA LYS A 16 6.13 -8.70 1.56
C LYS A 16 7.44 -8.97 0.83
N VAL A 17 7.43 -8.92 -0.51
CA VAL A 17 8.65 -9.08 -1.33
C VAL A 17 9.64 -7.93 -1.09
N MET A 18 9.14 -6.71 -0.86
CA MET A 18 9.96 -5.52 -0.60
C MET A 18 10.39 -5.36 0.86
N LYS A 19 9.73 -6.05 1.80
CA LYS A 19 9.97 -5.92 3.25
C LYS A 19 11.44 -6.05 3.65
N PRO A 20 12.26 -6.98 3.11
CA PRO A 20 13.68 -7.07 3.44
C PRO A 20 14.53 -5.88 2.98
N ARG A 21 14.01 -5.07 2.05
CA ARG A 21 14.66 -3.88 1.49
C ARG A 21 14.10 -2.57 2.06
N SER A 22 12.93 -2.64 2.71
CA SER A 22 12.28 -1.52 3.37
C SER A 22 12.90 -1.27 4.74
N MET A 23 12.96 0.00 5.13
CA MET A 23 13.39 0.41 6.48
C MET A 23 12.22 0.51 7.46
N ALA A 24 11.00 0.17 7.03
CA ALA A 24 9.83 0.17 7.90
C ALA A 24 9.96 -0.90 8.99
N LYS A 25 9.51 -0.57 10.21
CA LYS A 25 9.47 -1.52 11.32
C LYS A 25 8.49 -2.67 11.04
N GLU A 26 7.27 -2.33 10.64
CA GLU A 26 6.17 -3.29 10.42
C GLU A 26 5.80 -3.38 8.93
N LEU A 27 5.09 -4.43 8.52
CA LEU A 27 4.67 -4.61 7.12
C LEU A 27 3.77 -3.46 6.66
N GLY A 28 2.90 -2.95 7.55
CA GLY A 28 2.06 -1.78 7.27
C GLY A 28 2.85 -0.54 6.83
N GLY A 29 4.05 -0.32 7.38
CA GLY A 29 4.92 0.76 6.90
C GLY A 29 5.40 0.54 5.46
N THR A 30 5.75 -0.70 5.11
CA THR A 30 6.14 -1.06 3.74
C THR A 30 4.97 -0.97 2.77
N VAL A 31 3.76 -1.40 3.18
CA VAL A 31 2.52 -1.23 2.39
C VAL A 31 2.30 0.25 2.06
N LYS A 32 2.45 1.16 3.03
CA LYS A 32 2.34 2.61 2.80
C LYS A 32 3.39 3.15 1.82
N GLU A 33 4.61 2.63 1.82
CA GLU A 33 5.64 3.00 0.82
C GLU A 33 5.20 2.61 -0.61
N ILE A 34 4.63 1.42 -0.77
CA ILE A 34 4.11 0.97 -2.07
C ILE A 34 2.91 1.82 -2.49
N LEU A 35 1.97 2.12 -1.58
CA LEU A 35 0.85 3.02 -1.85
C LEU A 35 1.31 4.43 -2.26
N GLY A 36 2.37 4.96 -1.64
CA GLY A 36 2.99 6.22 -2.05
C GLY A 36 3.53 6.20 -3.50
N THR A 37 4.00 5.04 -3.95
CA THR A 37 4.37 4.82 -5.34
C THR A 37 3.14 4.84 -6.25
N CYS A 38 2.04 4.21 -5.85
CA CYS A 38 0.77 4.24 -6.59
C CYS A 38 0.25 5.67 -6.80
N VAL A 39 0.38 6.54 -5.80
CA VAL A 39 0.05 7.98 -5.93
C VAL A 39 0.87 8.64 -7.05
N SER A 40 2.17 8.39 -7.09
CA SER A 40 3.08 9.00 -8.08
C SER A 40 2.83 8.49 -9.49
N VAL A 41 2.47 7.21 -9.62
CA VAL A 41 2.07 6.57 -10.89
C VAL A 41 0.69 7.06 -11.35
N GLY A 42 -0.18 7.40 -10.41
CA GLY A 42 -1.55 7.83 -10.65
C GLY A 42 -2.54 6.69 -10.85
N CYS A 43 -2.26 5.50 -10.30
CA CYS A 43 -3.22 4.38 -10.24
C CYS A 43 -4.07 4.41 -8.97
N THR A 44 -5.21 3.75 -9.02
CA THR A 44 -6.06 3.47 -7.85
C THR A 44 -5.73 2.10 -7.26
N VAL A 45 -6.10 1.90 -6.00
CA VAL A 45 -6.03 0.60 -5.32
C VAL A 45 -7.42 0.28 -4.79
N ASP A 46 -7.99 -0.86 -5.20
CA ASP A 46 -9.40 -1.23 -4.95
C ASP A 46 -10.41 -0.10 -5.26
N GLY A 47 -10.13 0.66 -6.31
CA GLY A 47 -10.95 1.80 -6.75
C GLY A 47 -10.86 3.02 -5.84
N LYS A 48 -10.03 3.01 -4.79
CA LYS A 48 -9.78 4.13 -3.88
C LYS A 48 -8.51 4.89 -4.25
N ASP A 49 -8.43 6.15 -3.80
CA ASP A 49 -7.18 6.91 -3.86
C ASP A 49 -6.16 6.27 -2.89
N PRO A 50 -4.92 6.00 -3.32
CA PRO A 50 -3.93 5.39 -2.44
C PRO A 50 -3.58 6.26 -1.22
N LYS A 51 -3.87 7.57 -1.23
CA LYS A 51 -3.73 8.42 -0.04
C LYS A 51 -4.80 8.13 1.01
N ASP A 52 -6.03 7.86 0.59
CA ASP A 52 -7.12 7.53 1.50
C ASP A 52 -6.83 6.19 2.17
N LEU A 53 -6.35 5.20 1.41
CA LEU A 53 -5.93 3.90 1.97
C LEU A 53 -4.75 4.01 2.95
N GLN A 54 -3.79 4.92 2.72
CA GLN A 54 -2.72 5.16 3.68
C GLN A 54 -3.27 5.68 5.02
N GLN A 55 -4.27 6.57 4.96
CA GLN A 55 -4.94 7.09 6.15
C GLN A 55 -5.75 6.01 6.85
N GLU A 56 -6.52 5.20 6.13
CA GLU A 56 -7.27 4.07 6.68
C GLU A 56 -6.35 3.05 7.40
N ILE A 57 -5.12 2.84 6.90
CA ILE A 57 -4.10 2.01 7.56
C ILE A 57 -3.60 2.67 8.85
N ASP A 58 -3.39 3.99 8.85
CA ASP A 58 -2.95 4.73 10.04
C ASP A 58 -4.02 4.81 11.13
N ASP A 59 -5.29 4.87 10.73
CA ASP A 59 -6.44 4.87 11.64
C ASP A 59 -6.79 3.45 12.15
N GLY A 60 -6.21 2.41 11.52
CA GLY A 60 -6.45 1.01 11.85
C GLY A 60 -7.77 0.46 11.28
N ASP A 61 -8.41 1.19 10.35
CA ASP A 61 -9.61 0.77 9.64
C ASP A 61 -9.32 -0.32 8.60
N VAL A 62 -8.08 -0.36 8.10
CA VAL A 62 -7.57 -1.41 7.22
C VAL A 62 -6.53 -2.24 7.97
N GLU A 63 -6.86 -3.51 8.24
CA GLU A 63 -5.94 -4.44 8.86
C GLU A 63 -4.87 -4.90 7.87
N ILE A 64 -3.61 -4.62 8.19
CA ILE A 64 -2.46 -5.18 7.48
C ILE A 64 -1.93 -6.39 8.26
N PRO A 65 -1.68 -7.54 7.60
CA PRO A 65 -1.06 -8.69 8.25
C PRO A 65 0.25 -8.30 8.94
N LEU A 66 0.49 -8.85 10.13
CA LEU A 66 1.71 -8.57 10.90
C LEU A 66 2.96 -9.24 10.30
N GLU A 67 2.78 -10.22 9.40
CA GLU A 67 3.84 -11.01 8.74
C GLU A 67 3.58 -11.21 7.24
#